data_AF-A0A6M0S5R7-F1
#
_entry.id   AF-A0A6M0S5R7-F1
#
_cell.length_a   1.000
_cell.length_b   1.000
_cell.length_c   1.000
_cell.angle_alpha   90.00
_cell.angle_beta   90.00
_cell.angle_gamma   90.00
#
_symmetry.space_group_name_H-M   'P 1'
#
loop_
_entity.id
_entity.type
_entity.pdbx_description
1 polymer ?
#
loop_
_entity_poly.entity_id
_entity_poly.type
_entity_poly.pdbx_seq_one_letter_code
_entity_poly.pdbx_strand_id
1 'polypeptide(L)'
;MPMELPPGTAAYSDKTPPPSHHQLLVLLGLFLAGIAIAIAIAFWLAGALVWFIPTRVEQQLGRAIVPIYAAQAEVSATQATLNQLLDRLETYLPAAQTNGRNYQVLYVPDQTVNALAIPGDHIIIYQGLLAEVASENELMMVLGHELGHFANRDHLRGLSRQVLIRLSLSSLLGDFGSWGSIASASISTLSTAQFSQQQEQHADRLGLTLLNQVYGHVAGATDFFDRLSRSERPGLAILASHPPSKKRVRNLERLIAQQGYRVGDKAPLPNALRSNL
;
A
#
# COMPACT_ATOMS: atom_id res chain seq x y z
N MET A 1 39.19 -45.18 53.92
CA MET A 1 40.45 -45.06 53.16
C MET A 1 40.25 -44.01 52.09
N PRO A 2 41.05 -42.94 52.02
CA PRO A 2 40.97 -41.99 50.91
C PRO A 2 41.54 -42.64 49.64
N MET A 3 40.81 -42.49 48.53
CA MET A 3 41.18 -43.02 47.22
C MET A 3 42.20 -42.06 46.59
N GLU A 4 43.48 -42.41 46.60
CA GLU A 4 44.53 -41.65 45.91
C GLU A 4 44.35 -41.81 44.39
N LEU A 5 44.16 -40.69 43.69
CA LEU A 5 44.12 -40.66 42.23
C LEU A 5 45.52 -40.91 41.66
N PRO A 6 45.65 -41.71 40.58
CA PRO A 6 46.95 -42.05 40.02
C PRO A 6 47.72 -40.81 39.49
N PRO A 7 49.05 -40.77 39.66
CA PRO A 7 49.88 -39.67 39.18
C PRO A 7 49.89 -39.66 37.65
N GLY A 8 49.34 -38.60 37.06
CA GLY A 8 49.24 -38.46 35.60
C GLY A 8 47.92 -37.91 35.09
N THR A 9 46.97 -37.54 35.96
CA THR A 9 45.84 -36.70 35.53
C THR A 9 46.42 -35.34 35.14
N ALA A 10 46.61 -35.12 33.84
CA ALA A 10 46.98 -33.82 33.30
C ALA A 10 45.99 -32.80 33.86
N ALA A 11 46.48 -31.92 34.74
CA ALA A 11 45.68 -30.79 35.20
C ALA A 11 45.21 -30.07 33.94
N TYR A 12 43.90 -30.00 33.74
CA TYR A 12 43.31 -29.31 32.61
C TYR A 12 43.72 -27.83 32.75
N SER A 13 44.81 -27.48 32.09
CA SER A 13 45.27 -26.10 32.02
C SER A 13 44.34 -25.43 31.04
N ASP A 14 43.35 -24.71 31.57
CA ASP A 14 42.49 -23.84 30.80
C ASP A 14 43.36 -22.69 30.27
N LYS A 15 43.99 -22.93 29.12
CA LYS A 15 44.91 -21.99 28.45
C LYS A 15 44.15 -20.86 27.75
N THR A 16 42.83 -20.81 27.87
CA THR A 16 42.00 -19.77 27.28
C THR A 16 41.69 -18.71 28.33
N PRO A 17 42.32 -17.52 28.29
CA PRO A 17 41.94 -16.43 29.18
C PRO A 17 40.47 -16.05 28.93
N PRO A 18 39.71 -15.67 29.98
CA PRO A 18 38.32 -15.27 29.82
C PRO A 18 38.23 -14.08 28.86
N PRO A 19 37.18 -14.01 28.03
CA PRO A 19 37.03 -12.94 27.05
C PRO A 19 36.96 -11.58 27.76
N SER A 20 37.67 -10.60 27.20
CA SER A 20 37.60 -9.22 27.70
C SER A 20 36.20 -8.63 27.50
N HIS A 21 35.83 -7.64 28.33
CA HIS A 21 34.54 -6.94 28.18
C HIS A 21 34.37 -6.35 26.77
N HIS A 22 35.45 -5.88 26.13
CA HIS A 22 35.43 -5.41 24.75
C HIS A 22 35.08 -6.54 23.76
N GLN A 23 35.68 -7.73 23.88
CA GLN A 23 35.34 -8.88 23.04
C GLN A 23 33.88 -9.32 23.24
N LEU A 24 33.39 -9.32 24.48
CA LEU A 24 31.99 -9.60 24.79
C LEU A 24 31.05 -8.56 24.15
N LEU A 25 31.39 -7.26 24.21
CA LEU A 25 30.61 -6.19 23.57
C LEU A 25 30.61 -6.30 22.04
N VAL A 26 31.74 -6.66 21.43
CA VAL A 26 31.83 -6.89 19.98
C VAL A 26 30.99 -8.09 19.57
N LEU A 27 31.08 -9.22 20.29
CA LEU A 27 30.26 -10.40 20.03
C LEU A 27 28.76 -10.11 20.19
N LEU A 28 28.38 -9.37 21.24
CA LEU A 28 26.99 -8.93 21.43
C LEU A 28 26.54 -8.02 20.28
N GLY A 29 27.38 -7.08 19.85
CA GLY A 29 27.09 -6.20 18.71
C GLY A 29 26.88 -6.98 17.42
N LEU A 30 27.75 -7.96 17.12
CA LEU A 30 27.62 -8.83 15.95
C LEU A 30 26.37 -9.71 16.03
N PHE A 31 26.04 -10.23 17.21
CA PHE A 31 24.83 -11.01 17.44
C PHE A 31 23.56 -10.19 17.20
N LEU A 32 23.49 -8.98 17.77
CA LEU A 32 22.35 -8.07 17.56
C LEU A 32 22.23 -7.63 16.10
N ALA A 33 23.36 -7.34 15.43
CA ALA A 33 23.38 -7.04 14.00
C ALA A 33 22.89 -8.24 13.17
N GLY A 34 23.31 -9.46 13.51
CA GLY A 34 22.85 -10.69 12.87
C GLY A 34 21.34 -10.88 13.01
N ILE A 35 20.78 -10.65 14.20
CA ILE A 35 19.32 -10.68 14.42
C ILE A 35 18.63 -9.60 13.58
N ALA A 36 19.14 -8.37 13.57
CA ALA A 36 18.54 -7.28 12.79
C ALA A 36 18.53 -7.59 11.29
N ILE A 37 19.62 -8.17 10.76
CA ILE A 37 19.71 -8.62 9.37
C ILE A 37 18.71 -9.75 9.09
N ALA A 38 18.63 -10.76 9.97
CA ALA A 38 17.68 -11.87 9.81
C ALA A 38 16.23 -11.38 9.80
N ILE A 39 15.90 -10.43 10.69
CA ILE A 39 14.61 -9.75 10.71
C ILE A 39 14.41 -9.02 9.37
N ALA A 40 15.35 -8.19 8.93
CA ALA A 40 15.22 -7.45 7.67
C ALA A 40 15.00 -8.37 6.46
N ILE A 41 15.70 -9.51 6.40
CA ILE A 41 15.50 -10.53 5.36
C ILE A 41 14.08 -11.11 5.45
N ALA A 42 13.60 -11.45 6.64
CA ALA A 42 12.23 -11.94 6.81
C ALA A 42 11.17 -10.89 6.40
N PHE A 43 11.42 -9.60 6.70
CA PHE A 43 10.59 -8.48 6.22
C PHE A 43 10.56 -8.43 4.68
N TRP A 44 11.71 -8.50 4.05
CA TRP A 44 11.84 -8.46 2.60
C TRP A 44 11.17 -9.66 1.92
N LEU A 45 11.39 -10.87 2.44
CA LEU A 45 10.78 -12.10 1.93
C LEU A 45 9.25 -12.06 2.02
N ALA A 46 8.69 -11.61 3.15
CA ALA A 46 7.24 -11.48 3.30
C ALA A 46 6.63 -10.50 2.28
N GLY A 47 7.32 -9.38 2.02
CA GLY A 47 6.91 -8.42 0.98
C GLY A 47 7.05 -8.95 -0.45
N ALA A 48 7.97 -9.89 -0.69
CA ALA A 48 8.15 -10.56 -1.98
C ALA A 48 7.05 -11.62 -2.25
N LEU A 49 6.48 -12.23 -1.20
CA LEU A 49 5.42 -13.24 -1.32
C LEU A 49 4.20 -12.73 -2.10
N VAL A 50 3.90 -11.43 -2.04
CA VAL A 50 2.72 -10.87 -2.72
C VAL A 50 2.75 -11.10 -4.23
N TRP A 51 3.93 -11.19 -4.85
CA TRP A 51 4.10 -11.46 -6.27
C TRP A 51 3.81 -12.91 -6.67
N PHE A 52 3.85 -13.83 -5.71
CA PHE A 52 3.49 -15.23 -5.91
C PHE A 52 2.00 -15.50 -5.65
N ILE A 53 1.27 -14.54 -5.07
CA ILE A 53 -0.18 -14.64 -4.86
C ILE A 53 -0.87 -14.39 -6.20
N PRO A 54 -1.57 -15.38 -6.78
CA PRO A 54 -2.31 -15.20 -8.03
C PRO A 54 -3.49 -14.24 -7.85
N THR A 55 -3.88 -13.54 -8.92
CA THR A 55 -5.04 -12.64 -8.91
C THR A 55 -6.32 -13.32 -8.43
N ARG A 56 -6.54 -14.59 -8.77
CA ARG A 56 -7.69 -15.38 -8.28
C ARG A 56 -7.77 -15.48 -6.74
N VAL A 57 -6.63 -15.55 -6.05
CA VAL A 57 -6.57 -15.67 -4.57
C VAL A 57 -6.85 -14.31 -3.94
N GLU A 58 -6.31 -13.24 -4.53
CA GLU A 58 -6.63 -11.87 -4.18
C GLU A 58 -8.13 -11.57 -4.38
N GLN A 59 -8.74 -12.07 -5.46
CA GLN A 59 -10.17 -11.92 -5.72
C GLN A 59 -11.03 -12.72 -4.73
N GLN A 60 -10.60 -13.91 -4.31
CA GLN A 60 -11.27 -14.66 -3.26
C GLN A 60 -11.23 -13.92 -1.91
N LEU A 61 -10.11 -13.30 -1.57
CA LEU A 61 -10.02 -12.41 -0.42
C LEU A 61 -11.00 -11.24 -0.56
N GLY A 62 -11.04 -10.64 -1.75
CA GLY A 62 -11.98 -9.57 -2.09
C GLY A 62 -13.44 -9.97 -1.87
N ARG A 63 -13.86 -11.18 -2.26
CA ARG A 63 -15.23 -11.68 -2.03
C ARG A 63 -15.63 -11.70 -0.55
N ALA A 64 -14.66 -11.78 0.36
CA ALA A 64 -14.91 -11.73 1.79
C ALA A 64 -14.81 -10.31 2.40
N ILE A 65 -14.02 -9.41 1.80
CA ILE A 65 -13.81 -8.04 2.30
C ILE A 65 -14.82 -7.05 1.67
N VAL A 66 -15.03 -7.12 0.36
CA VAL A 66 -15.86 -6.18 -0.40
C VAL A 66 -17.27 -6.03 0.17
N PRO A 67 -18.00 -7.08 0.57
CA PRO A 67 -19.34 -6.93 1.13
C PRO A 67 -19.42 -6.03 2.38
N ILE A 68 -18.32 -5.92 3.14
CA ILE A 68 -18.26 -5.14 4.38
C ILE A 68 -18.21 -3.64 4.07
N TYR A 69 -17.45 -3.25 3.04
CA TYR A 69 -17.45 -1.89 2.53
C TYR A 69 -18.70 -1.60 1.70
N ALA A 70 -19.17 -2.57 0.90
CA ALA A 70 -20.38 -2.42 0.09
C ALA A 70 -21.64 -2.20 0.93
N ALA A 71 -21.70 -2.74 2.15
CA ALA A 71 -22.79 -2.47 3.10
C ALA A 71 -22.85 -1.00 3.56
N GLN A 72 -21.74 -0.27 3.44
CA GLN A 72 -21.64 1.17 3.74
C GLN A 72 -21.67 2.02 2.46
N ALA A 73 -21.57 1.39 1.30
CA ALA A 73 -21.51 2.06 0.00
C ALA A 73 -22.90 2.34 -0.56
N GLU A 74 -22.98 3.33 -1.43
CA GLU A 74 -24.21 3.72 -2.10
C GLU A 74 -24.09 3.57 -3.62
N VAL A 75 -24.93 2.70 -4.20
CA VAL A 75 -25.10 2.60 -5.65
C VAL A 75 -25.83 3.86 -6.14
N SER A 76 -25.06 4.79 -6.70
CA SER A 76 -25.51 6.14 -7.03
C SER A 76 -24.96 6.63 -8.36
N ALA A 77 -25.48 7.75 -8.86
CA ALA A 77 -24.91 8.44 -10.02
C ALA A 77 -23.44 8.86 -9.78
N THR A 78 -23.09 9.17 -8.53
CA THR A 78 -21.72 9.42 -8.07
C THR A 78 -20.83 8.21 -8.34
N GLN A 79 -21.22 7.02 -7.87
CA GLN A 79 -20.45 5.80 -8.09
C GLN A 79 -20.31 5.48 -9.59
N ALA A 80 -21.39 5.62 -10.36
CA ALA A 80 -21.35 5.40 -11.81
C ALA A 80 -20.36 6.36 -12.50
N THR A 81 -20.35 7.63 -12.10
CA THR A 81 -19.40 8.63 -12.63
C THR A 81 -17.96 8.30 -12.24
N LEU A 82 -17.71 7.86 -11.00
CA LEU A 82 -16.38 7.45 -10.55
C LEU A 82 -15.87 6.23 -11.33
N ASN A 83 -16.73 5.25 -11.60
CA ASN A 83 -16.39 4.12 -12.45
C ASN A 83 -16.06 4.55 -13.89
N GLN A 84 -16.82 5.47 -14.48
CA GLN A 84 -16.50 5.99 -15.82
C GLN A 84 -15.14 6.72 -15.87
N LEU A 85 -14.79 7.44 -14.80
CA LEU A 85 -13.47 8.06 -14.69
C LEU A 85 -12.36 7.01 -14.53
N LEU A 86 -12.62 5.94 -13.77
CA LEU A 86 -11.71 4.82 -13.62
C LEU A 86 -11.49 4.07 -14.95
N ASP A 87 -12.55 3.77 -15.69
CA ASP A 87 -12.50 3.10 -17.00
C ASP A 87 -11.59 3.86 -18.01
N ARG A 88 -11.63 5.20 -17.96
CA ARG A 88 -10.77 6.05 -18.79
C ARG A 88 -9.29 5.88 -18.45
N LEU A 89 -8.95 5.70 -17.17
CA LEU A 89 -7.58 5.41 -16.74
C LEU A 89 -7.17 3.99 -17.12
N GLU A 90 -8.05 3.01 -16.92
CA GLU A 90 -7.80 1.60 -17.22
C GLU A 90 -7.47 1.35 -18.69
N THR A 91 -8.04 2.14 -19.60
CA THR A 91 -7.73 2.10 -21.04
C THR A 91 -6.23 2.19 -21.33
N TYR A 92 -5.45 2.85 -20.46
CA TYR A 92 -4.02 3.06 -20.63
C TYR A 92 -3.16 2.19 -19.69
N LEU A 93 -3.75 1.31 -18.90
CA LEU A 93 -3.00 0.34 -18.10
C LEU A 93 -2.38 -0.75 -18.99
N PRO A 94 -1.18 -1.24 -18.66
CA PRO A 94 -0.60 -2.40 -19.33
C PRO A 94 -1.49 -3.63 -19.20
N ALA A 95 -1.52 -4.50 -20.23
CA ALA A 95 -2.32 -5.74 -20.21
C ALA A 95 -2.04 -6.63 -18.98
N ALA A 96 -0.80 -6.66 -18.49
CA ALA A 96 -0.43 -7.38 -17.28
C ALA A 96 -1.20 -6.91 -16.02
N GLN A 97 -1.68 -5.67 -16.03
CA GLN A 97 -2.43 -5.04 -14.95
C GLN A 97 -3.94 -5.00 -15.17
N THR A 98 -4.44 -5.47 -16.32
CA THR A 98 -5.89 -5.56 -16.63
C THR A 98 -6.35 -7.00 -16.84
N ASN A 99 -5.44 -7.91 -17.23
CA ASN A 99 -5.77 -9.32 -17.47
C ASN A 99 -6.33 -10.00 -16.23
N GLY A 100 -7.60 -10.41 -16.31
CA GLY A 100 -8.30 -11.11 -15.22
C GLY A 100 -8.58 -10.23 -14.00
N ARG A 101 -8.55 -8.91 -14.15
CA ARG A 101 -8.96 -7.93 -13.14
C ARG A 101 -10.20 -7.16 -13.62
N ASN A 102 -10.97 -6.65 -12.66
CA ASN A 102 -12.17 -5.87 -12.93
C ASN A 102 -12.24 -4.74 -11.91
N TYR A 103 -11.59 -3.61 -12.20
CA TYR A 103 -11.51 -2.55 -11.21
C TYR A 103 -12.86 -1.84 -11.05
N GLN A 104 -13.24 -1.57 -9.81
CA GLN A 104 -14.50 -0.90 -9.50
C GLN A 104 -14.35 0.07 -8.34
N VAL A 105 -15.07 1.18 -8.41
CA VAL A 105 -15.21 2.12 -7.30
C VAL A 105 -16.42 1.75 -6.46
N LEU A 106 -16.23 1.70 -5.14
CA LEU A 106 -17.30 1.77 -4.15
C LEU A 106 -17.32 3.17 -3.55
N TYR A 107 -18.44 3.85 -3.74
CA TYR A 107 -18.64 5.17 -3.16
C TYR A 107 -19.27 5.04 -1.77
N VAL A 108 -18.62 5.61 -0.76
CA VAL A 108 -19.11 5.62 0.62
C VAL A 108 -19.50 7.06 1.01
N PRO A 109 -20.78 7.36 1.28
CA PRO A 109 -21.27 8.69 1.64
C PRO A 109 -20.94 9.07 3.09
N ASP A 110 -19.65 9.02 3.45
CA ASP A 110 -19.12 9.40 4.75
C ASP A 110 -18.10 10.53 4.62
N GLN A 111 -18.06 11.41 5.63
CA GLN A 111 -17.25 12.65 5.62
C GLN A 111 -15.75 12.41 5.81
N THR A 112 -15.32 11.16 5.95
CA THR A 112 -13.90 10.80 5.96
C THR A 112 -13.22 11.25 4.67
N VAL A 113 -12.10 11.99 4.79
CA VAL A 113 -11.25 12.33 3.65
C VAL A 113 -10.30 11.16 3.41
N ASN A 114 -10.69 10.22 2.54
CA ASN A 114 -9.86 9.07 2.17
C ASN A 114 -10.21 8.45 0.81
N ALA A 115 -9.24 7.71 0.27
CA ALA A 115 -9.40 6.72 -0.79
C ALA A 115 -8.54 5.49 -0.41
N LEU A 116 -8.93 4.30 -0.84
CA LEU A 116 -8.10 3.12 -0.62
C LEU A 116 -8.37 2.00 -1.64
N ALA A 117 -7.30 1.41 -2.16
CA ALA A 117 -7.33 0.15 -2.88
C ALA A 117 -7.48 -1.05 -1.91
N ILE A 118 -8.50 -1.89 -2.11
CA ILE A 118 -8.69 -3.16 -1.37
C ILE A 118 -8.57 -4.39 -2.27
N PRO A 119 -8.27 -5.58 -1.69
CA PRO A 119 -8.35 -6.85 -2.43
C PRO A 119 -9.71 -7.04 -3.12
N GLY A 120 -9.68 -7.68 -4.29
CA GLY A 120 -10.86 -7.86 -5.14
C GLY A 120 -11.06 -6.78 -6.19
N ASP A 121 -10.02 -6.02 -6.52
CA ASP A 121 -10.05 -4.99 -7.55
C ASP A 121 -10.98 -3.80 -7.22
N HIS A 122 -11.20 -3.46 -5.93
CA HIS A 122 -12.05 -2.32 -5.57
C HIS A 122 -11.27 -1.13 -5.00
N ILE A 123 -11.62 0.07 -5.42
CA ILE A 123 -11.19 1.35 -4.83
C ILE A 123 -12.36 1.89 -4.01
N ILE A 124 -12.16 2.17 -2.73
CA ILE A 124 -13.15 2.90 -1.93
C ILE A 124 -12.87 4.38 -2.07
N ILE A 125 -13.90 5.17 -2.38
CA ILE A 125 -13.85 6.63 -2.39
C ILE A 125 -14.89 7.16 -1.42
N TYR A 126 -14.45 8.00 -0.49
CA TYR A 126 -15.33 8.60 0.51
C TYR A 126 -15.81 9.99 0.06
N GLN A 127 -17.03 10.37 0.47
CA GLN A 127 -17.58 11.71 0.19
C GLN A 127 -16.67 12.84 0.69
N GLY A 128 -16.04 12.67 1.86
CA GLY A 128 -15.10 13.67 2.37
C GLY A 128 -13.93 13.94 1.43
N LEU A 129 -13.44 12.93 0.70
CA LEU A 129 -12.40 13.15 -0.32
C LEU A 129 -12.95 13.93 -1.52
N LEU A 130 -14.16 13.61 -1.97
CA LEU A 130 -14.79 14.32 -3.07
C LEU A 130 -14.99 15.81 -2.74
N ALA A 131 -15.23 16.15 -1.48
CA ALA A 131 -15.36 17.54 -1.02
C ALA A 131 -14.04 18.33 -1.03
N GLU A 132 -12.90 17.66 -1.06
CA GLU A 132 -11.58 18.30 -1.04
C GLU A 132 -10.94 18.42 -2.43
N VAL A 133 -11.44 17.70 -3.44
CA VAL A 133 -10.98 17.84 -4.84
C VAL A 133 -11.66 19.02 -5.53
N ALA A 134 -10.88 19.77 -6.32
CA ALA A 134 -11.33 21.00 -6.98
C ALA A 134 -11.46 20.85 -8.51
N SER A 135 -10.98 19.75 -9.07
CA SER A 135 -11.09 19.47 -10.51
C SER A 135 -11.17 17.97 -10.80
N GLU A 136 -11.64 17.62 -12.00
CA GLU A 136 -11.63 16.24 -12.46
C GLU A 136 -10.20 15.69 -12.53
N ASN A 137 -9.21 16.51 -12.95
CA ASN A 137 -7.83 16.07 -13.04
C ASN A 137 -7.23 15.69 -11.67
N GLU A 138 -7.58 16.41 -10.62
CA GLU A 138 -7.14 16.06 -9.25
C GLU A 138 -7.72 14.71 -8.81
N LEU A 139 -9.01 14.49 -9.07
CA LEU A 139 -9.66 13.21 -8.79
C LEU A 139 -9.06 12.07 -9.64
N MET A 140 -8.76 12.32 -10.90
CA MET A 140 -8.10 11.36 -11.79
C MET A 140 -6.68 11.04 -11.33
N MET A 141 -5.97 12.02 -10.75
CA MET A 141 -4.67 11.78 -10.13
C MET A 141 -4.81 10.86 -8.90
N VAL A 142 -5.83 11.07 -8.05
CA VAL A 142 -6.10 10.18 -6.90
C VAL A 142 -6.45 8.76 -7.36
N LEU A 143 -7.38 8.61 -8.32
CA LEU A 143 -7.74 7.28 -8.86
C LEU A 143 -6.54 6.59 -9.53
N GLY A 144 -5.75 7.33 -10.30
CA GLY A 144 -4.53 6.81 -10.92
C GLY A 144 -3.45 6.42 -9.90
N HIS A 145 -3.38 7.14 -8.78
CA HIS A 145 -2.51 6.79 -7.64
C HIS A 145 -2.96 5.46 -7.00
N GLU A 146 -4.25 5.26 -6.75
CA GLU A 146 -4.78 3.99 -6.23
C GLU A 146 -4.56 2.81 -7.20
N LEU A 147 -4.72 3.03 -8.52
CA LEU A 147 -4.32 2.04 -9.53
C LEU A 147 -2.81 1.73 -9.47
N GLY A 148 -1.99 2.71 -9.10
CA GLY A 148 -0.57 2.54 -8.82
C GLY A 148 -0.27 1.58 -7.67
N HIS A 149 -1.07 1.63 -6.61
CA HIS A 149 -1.00 0.66 -5.51
C HIS A 149 -1.44 -0.74 -5.94
N PHE A 150 -2.50 -0.87 -6.75
CA PHE A 150 -2.88 -2.16 -7.34
C PHE A 150 -1.78 -2.75 -8.21
N ALA A 151 -1.21 -1.94 -9.09
CA ALA A 151 -0.15 -2.34 -10.00
C ALA A 151 1.08 -2.87 -9.25
N ASN A 152 1.38 -2.28 -8.09
CA ASN A 152 2.47 -2.73 -7.22
C ASN A 152 2.06 -3.83 -6.24
N ARG A 153 0.76 -4.12 -6.06
CA ARG A 153 0.20 -5.05 -5.05
C ARG A 153 0.36 -4.55 -3.60
N ASP A 154 0.28 -3.24 -3.39
CA ASP A 154 0.51 -2.60 -2.09
C ASP A 154 -0.61 -2.86 -1.08
N HIS A 155 -1.85 -2.98 -1.53
CA HIS A 155 -2.99 -3.40 -0.71
C HIS A 155 -2.79 -4.78 -0.09
N LEU A 156 -2.04 -5.68 -0.74
CA LEU A 156 -1.64 -6.95 -0.14
C LEU A 156 -0.50 -6.77 0.87
N ARG A 157 0.48 -5.90 0.58
CA ARG A 157 1.57 -5.61 1.54
C ARG A 157 1.08 -4.92 2.80
N GLY A 158 -0.03 -4.19 2.72
CA GLY A 158 -0.74 -3.62 3.87
C GLY A 158 -1.39 -4.68 4.77
N LEU A 159 -1.54 -5.93 4.33
CA LEU A 159 -2.06 -7.01 5.17
C LEU A 159 -1.04 -7.47 6.20
N SER A 160 -1.52 -8.03 7.31
CA SER A 160 -0.63 -8.61 8.31
C SER A 160 0.17 -9.77 7.71
N ARG A 161 1.40 -9.97 8.21
CA ARG A 161 2.27 -11.08 7.77
C ARG A 161 1.59 -12.44 7.88
N GLN A 162 0.85 -12.64 8.97
CA GLN A 162 0.13 -13.88 9.20
C GLN A 162 -0.93 -14.11 8.12
N VAL A 163 -1.64 -13.04 7.72
CA VAL A 163 -2.56 -13.10 6.58
C VAL A 163 -1.79 -13.41 5.30
N LEU A 164 -0.72 -12.68 4.98
CA LEU A 164 0.07 -12.92 3.76
C LEU A 164 0.61 -14.36 3.64
N ILE A 165 1.14 -14.92 4.73
CA ILE A 165 1.61 -16.31 4.77
C ILE A 165 0.45 -17.27 4.53
N ARG A 166 -0.70 -17.05 5.20
CA ARG A 166 -1.91 -17.88 5.00
C ARG A 166 -2.40 -17.81 3.56
N LEU A 167 -2.47 -16.62 2.95
CA LEU A 167 -2.85 -16.46 1.54
C LEU A 167 -1.92 -17.23 0.61
N SER A 168 -0.61 -17.15 0.87
CA SER A 168 0.41 -17.84 0.09
C SER A 168 0.26 -19.37 0.21
N LEU A 169 0.05 -19.88 1.43
CA LEU A 169 -0.19 -21.30 1.68
C LEU A 169 -1.51 -21.78 1.05
N SER A 170 -2.60 -21.02 1.19
CA SER A 170 -3.88 -21.32 0.54
C SER A 170 -3.76 -21.37 -0.98
N SER A 171 -2.95 -20.49 -1.57
CA SER A 171 -2.65 -20.54 -3.01
C SER A 171 -1.92 -21.82 -3.42
N LEU A 172 -1.00 -22.30 -2.59
CA LEU A 172 -0.19 -23.50 -2.86
C LEU A 172 -0.97 -24.79 -2.61
N LEU A 173 -1.75 -24.85 -1.53
CA LEU A 173 -2.45 -26.05 -1.06
C LEU A 173 -3.88 -26.16 -1.59
N GLY A 174 -4.44 -25.07 -2.12
CA GLY A 174 -5.85 -25.01 -2.56
C GLY A 174 -6.86 -25.02 -1.41
N ASP A 175 -6.43 -24.76 -0.17
CA ASP A 175 -7.30 -24.70 1.00
C ASP A 175 -7.85 -23.28 1.21
N PHE A 176 -9.16 -23.16 1.03
CA PHE A 176 -9.91 -21.91 1.03
C PHE A 176 -10.94 -21.84 2.19
N GLY A 177 -10.85 -22.72 3.19
CA GLY A 177 -11.87 -22.81 4.25
C GLY A 177 -11.93 -21.64 5.25
N SER A 178 -10.92 -20.77 5.29
CA SER A 178 -10.72 -19.79 6.39
C SER A 178 -10.91 -18.31 6.02
N TRP A 179 -11.46 -18.01 4.84
CA TRP A 179 -11.55 -16.65 4.29
C TRP A 179 -12.27 -15.62 5.17
N GLY A 180 -13.32 -16.00 5.90
CA GLY A 180 -14.03 -15.07 6.79
C GLY A 180 -13.15 -14.54 7.94
N SER A 181 -12.34 -15.41 8.55
CA SER A 181 -11.39 -15.02 9.60
C SER A 181 -10.23 -14.18 9.08
N ILE A 182 -9.83 -14.42 7.82
CA ILE A 182 -8.80 -13.64 7.14
C ILE A 182 -9.34 -12.25 6.79
N ALA A 183 -10.56 -12.16 6.30
CA ALA A 183 -11.21 -10.90 5.96
C ALA A 183 -11.36 -10.00 7.18
N SER A 184 -11.86 -10.51 8.31
CA SER A 184 -12.04 -9.71 9.53
C SER A 184 -10.71 -9.13 10.03
N ALA A 185 -9.63 -9.93 10.02
CA ALA A 185 -8.29 -9.47 10.38
C ALA A 185 -7.70 -8.48 9.36
N SER A 186 -8.12 -8.55 8.09
CA SER A 186 -7.62 -7.68 7.02
C SER A 186 -8.18 -6.27 7.10
N ILE A 187 -9.45 -6.09 7.50
CA ILE A 187 -10.12 -4.77 7.52
C ILE A 187 -9.37 -3.76 8.38
N SER A 188 -9.05 -4.14 9.63
CA SER A 188 -8.35 -3.24 10.56
C SER A 188 -6.95 -2.91 10.08
N THR A 189 -6.28 -3.84 9.39
CA THR A 189 -4.93 -3.62 8.87
C THR A 189 -4.97 -2.75 7.61
N LEU A 190 -5.96 -2.94 6.72
CA LEU A 190 -6.15 -2.12 5.53
C LEU A 190 -6.50 -0.67 5.86
N SER A 191 -7.37 -0.44 6.85
CA SER A 191 -7.76 0.91 7.28
C SER A 191 -6.64 1.69 7.96
N THR A 192 -5.61 0.99 8.46
CA THR A 192 -4.43 1.59 9.13
C THR A 192 -3.14 1.36 8.36
N ALA A 193 -3.24 0.89 7.12
CA ALA A 193 -2.08 0.59 6.29
C ALA A 193 -1.27 1.87 6.04
N GLN A 194 0.04 1.76 6.19
CA GLN A 194 0.98 2.84 5.89
C GLN A 194 1.90 2.39 4.76
N PHE A 195 2.02 3.24 3.75
CA PHE A 195 2.85 2.94 2.60
C PHE A 195 4.22 3.60 2.72
N SER A 196 5.25 2.86 2.30
CA SER A 196 6.62 3.36 2.24
C SER A 196 6.77 4.47 1.20
N GLN A 197 7.80 5.31 1.37
CA GLN A 197 8.10 6.37 0.41
C GLN A 197 8.31 5.85 -1.03
N GLN A 198 8.77 4.60 -1.18
CA GLN A 198 8.97 3.98 -2.50
C GLN A 198 7.63 3.57 -3.14
N GLN A 199 6.69 3.03 -2.34
CA GLN A 199 5.36 2.68 -2.80
C GLN A 199 4.61 3.93 -3.28
N GLU A 200 4.63 4.99 -2.48
CA GLU A 200 4.04 6.29 -2.84
C GLU A 200 4.63 6.85 -4.13
N GLN A 201 5.96 6.78 -4.31
CA GLN A 201 6.61 7.25 -5.54
C GLN A 201 6.22 6.44 -6.79
N HIS A 202 6.00 5.13 -6.63
CA HIS A 202 5.54 4.28 -7.72
C HIS A 202 4.10 4.63 -8.11
N ALA A 203 3.23 4.78 -7.11
CA ALA A 203 1.84 5.17 -7.29
C ALA A 203 1.71 6.57 -7.91
N ASP A 204 2.45 7.55 -7.41
CA ASP A 204 2.54 8.91 -7.95
C ASP A 204 2.98 8.90 -9.42
N ARG A 205 3.99 8.10 -9.78
CA ARG A 205 4.47 8.00 -11.16
C ARG A 205 3.42 7.40 -12.09
N LEU A 206 2.75 6.33 -11.68
CA LEU A 206 1.71 5.71 -12.51
C LEU A 206 0.53 6.66 -12.69
N GLY A 207 0.03 7.24 -11.60
CA GLY A 207 -1.08 8.20 -11.64
C GLY A 207 -0.78 9.38 -12.57
N LEU A 208 0.43 9.95 -12.49
CA LEU A 208 0.85 11.04 -13.37
C LEU A 208 0.92 10.62 -14.86
N THR A 209 1.39 9.40 -15.13
CA THR A 209 1.48 8.85 -16.48
C THR A 209 0.08 8.64 -17.08
N LEU A 210 -0.82 8.03 -16.31
CA LEU A 210 -2.21 7.82 -16.72
C LEU A 210 -2.93 9.15 -16.95
N LEU A 211 -2.73 10.13 -16.07
CA LEU A 211 -3.29 11.47 -16.23
C LEU A 211 -2.82 12.11 -17.55
N ASN A 212 -1.52 12.05 -17.84
CA ASN A 212 -0.98 12.55 -19.10
C ASN A 212 -1.54 11.80 -20.31
N GLN A 213 -1.74 10.48 -20.22
CA GLN A 213 -2.30 9.69 -21.32
C GLN A 213 -3.77 10.01 -21.59
N VAL A 214 -4.57 10.26 -20.55
CA VAL A 214 -5.98 10.60 -20.70
C VAL A 214 -6.18 12.01 -21.27
N TYR A 215 -5.40 13.00 -20.83
CA TYR A 215 -5.63 14.42 -21.18
C TYR A 215 -4.59 15.04 -22.12
N GLY A 216 -3.46 14.37 -22.35
CA GLY A 216 -2.30 14.97 -23.03
C GLY A 216 -1.55 16.01 -22.19
N HIS A 217 -1.89 16.14 -20.91
CA HIS A 217 -1.31 17.07 -19.95
C HIS A 217 -1.55 16.61 -18.50
N VAL A 218 -0.87 17.24 -17.54
CA VAL A 218 -0.91 16.88 -16.11
C VAL A 218 -1.37 18.03 -15.20
N ALA A 219 -2.19 18.93 -15.73
CA ALA A 219 -2.84 19.99 -14.95
C ALA A 219 -3.52 19.42 -13.69
N GLY A 220 -3.32 20.05 -12.52
CA GLY A 220 -3.92 19.62 -11.26
C GLY A 220 -3.24 18.44 -10.55
N ALA A 221 -2.21 17.81 -11.14
CA ALA A 221 -1.58 16.60 -10.57
C ALA A 221 -1.00 16.80 -9.16
N THR A 222 -0.62 18.02 -8.81
CA THR A 222 -0.03 18.35 -7.50
C THR A 222 -1.00 19.02 -6.55
N ASP A 223 -2.12 19.54 -7.05
CA ASP A 223 -2.91 20.56 -6.35
C ASP A 223 -3.60 20.00 -5.12
N PHE A 224 -4.19 18.81 -5.23
CA PHE A 224 -4.80 18.11 -4.09
C PHE A 224 -3.78 17.83 -2.99
N PHE A 225 -2.62 17.25 -3.34
CA PHE A 225 -1.56 16.93 -2.39
C PHE A 225 -0.92 18.17 -1.77
N ASP A 226 -0.76 19.26 -2.53
CA ASP A 226 -0.25 20.53 -2.02
C ASP A 226 -1.23 21.15 -1.03
N ARG A 227 -2.53 21.20 -1.34
CA ARG A 227 -3.56 21.66 -0.39
C ARG A 227 -3.58 20.82 0.88
N LEU A 228 -3.55 19.50 0.73
CA LEU A 228 -3.53 18.58 1.87
C LEU A 228 -2.26 18.74 2.72
N SER A 229 -1.10 19.03 2.11
CA SER A 229 0.16 19.28 2.83
C SER A 229 0.20 20.60 3.61
N ARG A 230 -0.71 21.52 3.31
CA ARG A 230 -0.90 22.80 4.01
C ARG A 230 -2.04 22.74 5.01
N SER A 231 -2.87 21.70 4.96
CA SER A 231 -3.96 21.49 5.91
C SER A 231 -3.37 21.16 7.28
N GLU A 232 -3.64 22.01 8.27
CA GLU A 232 -3.29 21.74 9.66
C GLU A 232 -4.34 20.85 10.36
N ARG A 233 -5.31 20.28 9.63
CA ARG A 233 -6.36 19.41 10.20
C ARG A 233 -5.72 18.09 10.68
N PRO A 234 -5.53 17.88 11.99
CA PRO A 234 -4.96 16.64 12.47
C PRO A 234 -5.96 15.50 12.24
N GLY A 235 -5.45 14.33 11.88
CA GLY A 235 -6.27 13.11 11.86
C GLY A 235 -7.10 12.84 10.59
N LEU A 236 -6.84 13.52 9.46
CA LEU A 236 -7.41 13.08 8.18
C LEU A 236 -6.89 11.68 7.84
N ALA A 237 -7.79 10.74 7.55
CA ALA A 237 -7.43 9.34 7.32
C ALA A 237 -6.44 9.17 6.16
N ILE A 238 -6.58 9.94 5.07
CA ILE A 238 -5.63 9.96 3.97
C ILE A 238 -4.19 10.35 4.38
N LEU A 239 -4.03 11.19 5.41
CA LEU A 239 -2.70 11.55 5.93
C LEU A 239 -2.05 10.40 6.70
N ALA A 240 -2.87 9.54 7.31
CA ALA A 240 -2.38 8.40 8.07
C ALA A 240 -1.85 7.30 7.13
N SER A 241 -2.54 7.05 6.02
CA SER A 241 -2.13 6.05 5.03
C SER A 241 -1.13 6.56 4.01
N HIS A 242 -1.33 7.78 3.50
CA HIS A 242 -0.50 8.42 2.47
C HIS A 242 0.03 9.78 2.96
N PRO A 243 1.02 9.84 3.86
CA PRO A 243 1.51 11.10 4.39
C PRO A 243 1.92 12.07 3.26
N PRO A 244 1.13 13.14 3.00
CA PRO A 244 1.52 14.13 2.02
C PRO A 244 2.70 14.88 2.59
N SER A 245 3.57 15.32 1.71
CA SER A 245 4.66 16.15 2.10
C SER A 245 4.99 17.12 0.99
N LYS A 246 5.50 18.29 1.36
CA LYS A 246 6.13 19.19 0.40
C LYS A 246 7.22 18.48 -0.42
N LYS A 247 7.82 17.40 0.12
CA LYS A 247 8.76 16.53 -0.60
C LYS A 247 8.09 15.75 -1.73
N ARG A 248 6.89 15.19 -1.51
CA ARG A 248 6.11 14.50 -2.57
C ARG A 248 5.71 15.45 -3.68
N VAL A 249 5.17 16.62 -3.35
CA VAL A 249 4.82 17.66 -4.34
C VAL A 249 6.04 18.02 -5.19
N ARG A 250 7.18 18.34 -4.56
CA ARG A 250 8.44 18.62 -5.29
C ARG A 250 8.93 17.46 -6.16
N ASN A 251 8.68 16.21 -5.74
CA ASN A 251 9.05 15.04 -6.53
C ASN A 251 8.16 14.90 -7.77
N LEU A 252 6.85 15.13 -7.64
CA LEU A 252 5.92 15.19 -8.76
C LEU A 252 6.29 16.31 -9.73
N GLU A 253 6.53 17.53 -9.24
CA GLU A 253 6.98 18.67 -10.07
C GLU A 253 8.27 18.33 -10.84
N ARG A 254 9.24 17.71 -10.17
CA ARG A 254 10.48 17.26 -10.82
C ARG A 254 10.19 16.21 -11.90
N LEU A 255 9.32 15.25 -11.62
CA LEU A 255 8.95 14.20 -12.58
C LEU A 255 8.24 14.79 -13.81
N ILE A 256 7.31 15.74 -13.59
CA ILE A 256 6.63 16.48 -14.66
C ILE A 256 7.66 17.17 -15.57
N ALA A 257 8.61 17.89 -14.98
CA ALA A 257 9.67 18.56 -15.74
C ALA A 257 10.59 17.56 -16.49
N GLN A 258 10.99 16.47 -15.84
CA GLN A 258 11.85 15.44 -16.43
C GLN A 258 11.19 14.72 -17.62
N GLN A 259 9.88 14.46 -17.55
CA GLN A 259 9.13 13.81 -18.62
C GLN A 259 8.68 14.79 -19.71
N GLY A 260 8.87 16.10 -19.52
CA GLY A 260 8.40 17.12 -20.45
C GLY A 260 6.87 17.17 -20.56
N TYR A 261 6.14 16.75 -19.52
CA TYR A 261 4.69 16.77 -19.53
C TYR A 261 4.17 18.20 -19.57
N ARG A 262 3.16 18.43 -20.41
CA ARG A 262 2.50 19.73 -20.53
C ARG A 262 1.61 19.98 -19.31
N VAL A 263 1.53 21.23 -18.87
CA VAL A 263 0.51 21.68 -17.93
C VAL A 263 -0.53 22.45 -18.74
N GLY A 264 -1.72 21.86 -18.86
CA GLY A 264 -2.85 22.43 -19.60
C GLY A 264 -3.89 23.05 -18.67
N ASP A 265 -5.13 23.14 -19.17
CA ASP A 265 -6.26 23.61 -18.37
C ASP A 265 -6.88 22.47 -17.56
N LYS A 266 -7.40 22.80 -16.37
CA LYS A 266 -8.09 21.82 -15.53
C LYS A 266 -9.52 21.59 -16.03
N ALA A 267 -9.90 20.34 -16.24
CA ALA A 267 -11.27 19.94 -16.49
C ALA A 267 -12.10 20.11 -15.21
N PRO A 268 -13.29 20.73 -15.29
CA PRO A 268 -14.16 20.88 -14.12
C PRO A 268 -14.69 19.53 -13.67
N LEU A 269 -15.02 19.37 -12.38
CA LEU A 269 -15.64 18.14 -11.88
C LEU A 269 -16.94 17.83 -12.64
N PRO A 270 -17.25 16.57 -12.93
CA PRO A 270 -18.55 16.17 -13.46
C PRO A 270 -19.71 16.64 -12.57
N ASN A 271 -20.85 17.02 -13.16
CA ASN A 271 -21.99 17.58 -12.44
C ASN A 271 -22.52 16.64 -11.34
N ALA A 272 -22.53 15.32 -11.58
CA ALA A 272 -22.95 14.32 -10.60
C ALA A 272 -22.06 14.28 -9.35
N LEU A 273 -20.81 14.74 -9.43
CA LEU A 273 -19.93 14.85 -8.27
C LEU A 273 -20.12 16.17 -7.53
N ARG A 274 -20.53 17.25 -8.22
CA ARG A 274 -20.75 18.56 -7.61
C ARG A 274 -22.03 18.65 -6.78
N SER A 275 -23.07 17.89 -7.12
CA SER A 275 -24.36 17.91 -6.41
C SER A 275 -24.30 17.30 -5.01
N ASN A 276 -23.20 16.63 -4.67
CA ASN A 276 -22.98 15.96 -3.38
C ASN A 276 -21.96 16.71 -2.49
N LEU A 277 -21.52 17.90 -2.93
CA LEU A 277 -20.65 18.83 -2.20
C LEU A 277 -21.47 20.01 -1.69
#